data_AF-A0A246FM49-F1
#
_entry.id   AF-A0A246FM49-F1
#
_cell.length_a   1.000
_cell.length_b   1.000
_cell.length_c   1.000
_cell.angle_alpha   90.00
_cell.angle_beta   90.00
_cell.angle_gamma   90.00
#
_symmetry.space_group_name_H-M   'P 1'
#
loop_
_entity.id
_entity.type
_entity.pdbx_description
1 polymer ?
#
loop_
_entity_poly.entity_id
_entity_poly.type
_entity_poly.pdbx_seq_one_letter_code
_entity_poly.pdbx_strand_id
1 'polypeptide(L)'
;MPHYPEGTVRALLETDLVTPATRAALEARLVSQADYAPQFFDADTYQLLRAVAARVFPQPDRETPIELAPNVDKRLLEGRADGWRYDAMPPDREAYRLGLGGINQAAQAAFQQLFVALSAEQQDVIIGQLAAAEAPGENWQEVPQDKFFEEMLAELAESYYAHPLAQEEIGYVGMADIPGWTKIGLNELEPREPEAYG
;
A
#
# COMPACT_ATOMS: atom_id res chain seq x y z
N MET A 1 -2.82 -2.95 20.75
CA MET A 1 -1.88 -1.85 20.45
C MET A 1 -2.43 -0.58 21.09
N PRO A 2 -1.59 0.42 21.40
CA PRO A 2 -2.10 1.74 21.75
C PRO A 2 -3.03 2.24 20.64
N HIS A 3 -4.15 2.83 21.01
CA HIS A 3 -5.10 3.45 20.09
C HIS A 3 -5.02 4.96 20.28
N TYR A 4 -5.02 5.73 19.18
CA TYR A 4 -4.97 7.18 19.22
C TYR A 4 -6.34 7.77 18.85
N PRO A 5 -6.70 8.94 19.39
CA PRO A 5 -7.98 9.56 19.04
C PRO A 5 -8.08 9.87 17.56
N GLU A 6 -9.25 9.58 16.98
CA GLU A 6 -9.55 9.98 15.61
C GLU A 6 -9.49 11.51 15.46
N GLY A 7 -9.12 11.96 14.27
CA GLY A 7 -8.95 13.35 13.90
C GLY A 7 -7.65 13.99 14.41
N THR A 8 -6.81 13.32 15.21
CA THR A 8 -5.58 13.93 15.76
C THR A 8 -4.60 14.38 14.67
N VAL A 9 -4.36 13.54 13.68
CA VAL A 9 -3.50 13.86 12.53
C VAL A 9 -4.18 14.85 11.58
N ARG A 10 -5.46 14.65 11.28
CA ARG A 10 -6.19 15.55 10.37
C ARG A 10 -6.36 16.95 10.95
N ALA A 11 -6.52 17.09 12.26
CA ALA A 11 -6.63 18.40 12.92
C ALA A 11 -5.36 19.23 12.74
N LEU A 12 -4.18 18.61 12.67
CA LEU A 12 -2.92 19.32 12.43
C LEU A 12 -2.88 19.97 11.05
N LEU A 13 -3.54 19.38 10.05
CA LEU A 13 -3.64 19.93 8.70
C LEU A 13 -4.39 21.27 8.64
N GLU A 14 -5.09 21.68 9.71
CA GLU A 14 -5.78 22.97 9.81
C GLU A 14 -4.98 24.03 10.59
N THR A 15 -3.82 23.67 11.14
CA THR A 15 -3.01 24.55 12.01
C THR A 15 -1.82 25.16 11.27
N ASP A 16 -1.17 26.17 11.86
CA ASP A 16 0.09 26.72 11.33
C ASP A 16 1.32 25.82 11.58
N LEU A 17 1.11 24.60 12.11
CA LEU A 17 2.19 23.66 12.41
C LEU A 17 2.66 22.86 11.19
N VAL A 18 1.94 22.96 10.06
CA VAL A 18 2.20 22.22 8.83
C VAL A 18 2.45 23.20 7.70
N THR A 19 3.62 23.12 7.07
CA THR A 19 3.97 23.96 5.91
C THR A 19 2.94 23.82 4.79
N PRO A 20 2.79 24.85 3.94
CA PRO A 20 1.91 24.76 2.77
C PRO A 20 2.20 23.57 1.85
N ALA A 21 3.48 23.22 1.66
CA ALA A 21 3.89 22.11 0.81
C ALA A 21 3.48 20.76 1.40
N THR A 22 3.75 20.53 2.69
CA THR A 22 3.37 19.29 3.39
C THR A 22 1.85 19.15 3.46
N ARG A 23 1.12 20.25 3.74
CA ARG A 23 -0.34 20.27 3.74
C ARG A 23 -0.92 19.86 2.39
N ALA A 24 -0.48 20.50 1.30
CA ALA A 24 -0.96 20.20 -0.04
C ALA A 24 -0.73 18.72 -0.40
N ALA A 25 0.40 18.14 -0.02
CA ALA A 25 0.70 16.73 -0.27
C ALA A 25 -0.22 15.78 0.52
N LEU A 26 -0.59 16.11 1.76
CA LEU A 26 -1.45 15.27 2.60
C LEU A 26 -2.93 15.42 2.24
N GLU A 27 -3.39 16.64 1.96
CA GLU A 27 -4.73 16.90 1.44
C GLU A 27 -4.98 16.15 0.13
N ALA A 28 -4.01 16.15 -0.80
CA ALA A 28 -4.12 15.40 -2.03
C ALA A 28 -4.28 13.87 -1.81
N ARG A 29 -3.73 13.33 -0.72
CA ARG A 29 -3.90 11.92 -0.35
C ARG A 29 -5.26 11.65 0.29
N LEU A 30 -5.82 12.60 1.04
CA LEU A 30 -7.15 12.50 1.65
C LEU A 30 -8.29 12.54 0.64
N VAL A 31 -8.06 13.07 -0.57
CA VAL A 31 -9.04 12.99 -1.64
C VAL A 31 -9.27 11.52 -2.00
N SER A 32 -10.52 11.07 -1.84
CA SER A 32 -10.93 9.71 -2.17
C SER A 32 -10.52 9.37 -3.61
N GLN A 33 -9.87 8.22 -3.77
CA GLN A 33 -9.46 7.69 -5.07
C GLN A 33 -10.41 6.58 -5.56
N ALA A 34 -11.63 6.51 -5.01
CA ALA A 34 -12.62 5.49 -5.36
C ALA A 34 -12.95 5.46 -6.86
N ASP A 35 -12.92 6.63 -7.52
CA ASP A 35 -13.22 6.78 -8.95
C ASP A 35 -11.95 6.88 -9.83
N TYR A 36 -10.79 6.44 -9.32
CA TYR A 36 -9.55 6.46 -10.11
C TYR A 36 -9.65 5.55 -11.34
N ALA A 37 -9.45 6.14 -12.52
CA ALA A 37 -9.31 5.40 -13.77
C ALA A 37 -7.84 5.01 -13.99
N PRO A 38 -7.50 3.70 -14.17
CA PRO A 38 -6.14 3.27 -14.39
C PRO A 38 -5.58 3.81 -15.71
N GLN A 39 -4.30 4.14 -15.69
CA GLN A 39 -3.59 4.74 -16.83
C GLN A 39 -2.40 3.89 -17.27
N PHE A 40 -1.81 3.08 -16.38
CA PHE A 40 -0.75 2.15 -16.74
C PHE A 40 -1.30 0.76 -17.09
N PHE A 41 -2.16 0.23 -16.24
CA PHE A 41 -2.83 -1.05 -16.47
C PHE A 41 -4.11 -0.90 -17.28
N ASP A 42 -4.49 -1.95 -18.01
CA ASP A 42 -5.87 -2.08 -18.48
C ASP A 42 -6.83 -2.34 -17.30
N ALA A 43 -8.13 -2.25 -17.58
CA ALA A 43 -9.15 -2.36 -16.54
C ALA A 43 -9.10 -3.70 -15.80
N ASP A 44 -8.87 -4.80 -16.49
CA ASP A 44 -8.88 -6.14 -15.91
C ASP A 44 -7.66 -6.37 -15.01
N THR A 45 -6.47 -5.98 -15.48
CA THR A 45 -5.22 -6.06 -14.71
C THR A 45 -5.27 -5.14 -13.49
N TYR A 46 -5.89 -3.97 -13.62
CA TYR A 46 -6.08 -3.07 -12.49
C TYR A 46 -7.06 -3.63 -11.44
N GLN A 47 -8.18 -4.25 -11.85
CA GLN A 47 -9.07 -4.92 -10.91
C GLN A 47 -8.39 -6.11 -10.21
N LEU A 48 -7.53 -6.84 -10.93
CA LEU A 48 -6.70 -7.88 -10.33
C LEU A 48 -5.76 -7.30 -9.27
N LEU A 49 -5.05 -6.21 -9.57
CA LEU A 49 -4.18 -5.54 -8.60
C LEU A 49 -4.97 -5.10 -7.35
N ARG A 50 -6.17 -4.53 -7.52
CA ARG A 50 -7.04 -4.17 -6.38
C ARG A 50 -7.42 -5.38 -5.53
N ALA A 51 -7.83 -6.47 -6.15
CA ALA A 51 -8.18 -7.70 -5.44
C ALA A 51 -6.97 -8.29 -4.69
N VAL A 52 -5.80 -8.33 -5.34
CA VAL A 52 -4.55 -8.79 -4.73
C VAL A 52 -4.16 -7.90 -3.55
N ALA A 53 -4.16 -6.57 -3.72
CA ALA A 53 -3.84 -5.63 -2.66
C ALA A 53 -4.74 -5.79 -1.43
N ALA A 54 -6.04 -6.03 -1.64
CA ALA A 54 -7.01 -6.25 -0.57
C ALA A 54 -6.81 -7.58 0.20
N ARG A 55 -5.98 -8.50 -0.30
CA ARG A 55 -5.58 -9.75 0.39
C ARG A 55 -4.17 -9.66 0.97
N VAL A 56 -3.24 -8.99 0.28
CA VAL A 56 -1.87 -8.79 0.74
C VAL A 56 -1.80 -7.82 1.91
N PHE A 57 -2.59 -6.74 1.86
CA PHE A 57 -2.67 -5.73 2.92
C PHE A 57 -4.14 -5.47 3.31
N PRO A 58 -4.77 -6.40 4.04
CA PRO A 58 -6.17 -6.25 4.45
C PRO A 58 -6.32 -5.13 5.49
N GLN A 59 -7.44 -4.40 5.42
CA GLN A 59 -7.77 -3.28 6.31
C GLN A 59 -9.11 -3.54 7.03
N PRO A 60 -9.21 -4.58 7.87
CA PRO A 60 -10.49 -5.06 8.42
C PRO A 60 -11.16 -4.07 9.38
N ASP A 61 -10.37 -3.21 10.03
CA ASP A 61 -10.86 -2.26 11.03
C ASP A 61 -11.39 -0.95 10.42
N ARG A 62 -11.33 -0.80 9.08
CA ARG A 62 -11.81 0.40 8.37
C ARG A 62 -13.16 0.17 7.72
N GLU A 63 -14.11 1.07 7.98
CA GLU A 63 -15.39 1.10 7.26
C GLU A 63 -15.19 1.36 5.77
N THR A 64 -14.30 2.30 5.43
CA THR A 64 -13.87 2.58 4.06
C THR A 64 -12.36 2.34 3.95
N PRO A 65 -11.93 1.23 3.31
CA PRO A 65 -10.52 0.97 3.07
C PRO A 65 -9.86 2.06 2.22
N ILE A 66 -8.60 2.34 2.50
CA ILE A 66 -7.76 3.20 1.66
C ILE A 66 -7.41 2.41 0.39
N GLU A 67 -7.75 2.97 -0.77
CA GLU A 67 -7.40 2.41 -2.08
C GLU A 67 -5.89 2.52 -2.32
N LEU A 68 -5.20 1.37 -2.39
CA LEU A 68 -3.73 1.30 -2.56
C LEU A 68 -3.29 1.17 -4.02
N ALA A 69 -4.07 0.46 -4.85
CA ALA A 69 -3.75 0.21 -6.26
C ALA A 69 -3.52 1.48 -7.11
N PRO A 70 -4.22 2.61 -6.90
CA PRO A 70 -3.95 3.84 -7.64
C PRO A 70 -2.49 4.32 -7.54
N ASN A 71 -1.87 4.17 -6.37
CA ASN A 71 -0.50 4.65 -6.16
C ASN A 71 0.51 3.81 -6.94
N VAL A 72 0.29 2.49 -6.99
CA VAL A 72 1.09 1.56 -7.80
C VAL A 72 0.94 1.89 -9.29
N ASP A 73 -0.30 2.03 -9.80
CA ASP A 73 -0.56 2.35 -11.21
C ASP A 73 0.10 3.68 -11.64
N LYS A 74 -0.06 4.74 -10.84
CA LYS A 74 0.58 6.05 -11.10
C LYS A 74 2.10 5.97 -11.08
N ARG A 75 2.68 5.32 -10.08
CA ARG A 75 4.14 5.18 -9.96
C ARG A 75 4.72 4.43 -11.16
N LEU A 76 4.10 3.32 -11.55
CA LEU A 76 4.50 2.54 -12.72
C LEU A 76 4.35 3.34 -14.02
N LEU A 77 3.26 4.11 -14.17
CA LEU A 77 3.08 5.03 -15.31
C LEU A 77 4.23 6.04 -15.41
N GLU A 78 4.57 6.69 -14.29
CA GLU A 78 5.61 7.71 -14.22
C GLU A 78 7.02 7.11 -14.35
N GLY A 79 7.17 5.80 -14.14
CA GLY A 79 8.46 5.10 -14.17
C GLY A 79 9.34 5.48 -12.98
N ARG A 80 8.73 5.87 -11.85
CA ARG A 80 9.47 6.15 -10.62
C ARG A 80 9.90 4.84 -9.95
N ALA A 81 11.15 4.78 -9.53
CA ALA A 81 11.74 3.72 -8.73
C ALA A 81 12.40 4.33 -7.48
N ASP A 82 12.63 3.50 -6.47
CA ASP A 82 13.30 3.89 -5.22
C ASP A 82 14.84 3.94 -5.35
N GLY A 83 15.37 3.57 -6.51
CA GLY A 83 16.80 3.67 -6.85
C GLY A 83 17.58 2.39 -6.62
N TRP A 84 16.94 1.28 -6.24
CA TRP A 84 17.56 -0.04 -6.18
C TRP A 84 16.59 -1.11 -6.72
N ARG A 85 17.11 -2.32 -6.95
CA ARG A 85 16.33 -3.52 -7.32
C ARG A 85 17.20 -4.75 -7.10
N TYR A 86 16.61 -5.88 -6.72
CA TYR A 86 17.33 -7.15 -6.75
C TYR A 86 17.86 -7.45 -8.17
N ASP A 87 19.09 -7.96 -8.27
CA ASP A 87 19.71 -8.34 -9.54
C ASP A 87 18.88 -9.38 -10.33
N ALA A 88 18.18 -10.27 -9.60
CA ALA A 88 17.32 -11.30 -10.17
C ALA A 88 15.94 -10.79 -10.62
N MET A 89 15.56 -9.55 -10.30
CA MET A 89 14.24 -9.00 -10.61
C MET A 89 14.26 -8.23 -11.95
N PRO A 90 13.25 -8.41 -12.81
CA PRO A 90 13.06 -7.55 -13.97
C PRO A 90 12.62 -6.14 -13.55
N PRO A 91 12.66 -5.13 -14.44
CA PRO A 91 12.13 -3.81 -14.17
C PRO A 91 10.68 -3.82 -13.67
N ASP A 92 10.32 -2.91 -12.77
CA ASP A 92 9.07 -2.95 -12.00
C ASP A 92 7.81 -3.12 -12.86
N ARG A 93 7.75 -2.43 -14.01
CA ARG A 93 6.65 -2.55 -14.97
C ARG A 93 6.47 -3.97 -15.49
N GLU A 94 7.58 -4.66 -15.73
CA GLU A 94 7.61 -6.04 -16.18
C GLU A 94 7.37 -7.00 -15.00
N ALA A 95 7.99 -6.74 -13.85
CA ALA A 95 7.77 -7.50 -12.62
C ALA A 95 6.28 -7.56 -12.23
N TYR A 96 5.57 -6.42 -12.26
CA TYR A 96 4.13 -6.38 -11.98
C TYR A 96 3.29 -7.09 -13.03
N ARG A 97 3.61 -6.97 -14.32
CA ARG A 97 2.87 -7.69 -15.38
C ARG A 97 3.05 -9.20 -15.25
N LEU A 98 4.28 -9.66 -15.06
CA LEU A 98 4.61 -11.07 -14.88
C LEU A 98 3.99 -11.59 -13.58
N GLY A 99 4.14 -10.87 -12.47
CA GLY A 99 3.66 -11.28 -11.16
C GLY A 99 2.13 -11.35 -11.07
N LEU A 100 1.42 -10.32 -11.53
CA LEU A 100 -0.05 -10.35 -11.59
C LEU A 100 -0.54 -11.44 -12.56
N GLY A 101 0.11 -11.61 -13.72
CA GLY A 101 -0.17 -12.71 -14.62
C GLY A 101 0.05 -14.09 -13.97
N GLY A 102 1.10 -14.24 -13.18
CA GLY A 102 1.43 -15.45 -12.43
C GLY A 102 0.40 -15.77 -11.35
N ILE A 103 -0.15 -14.77 -10.67
CA ILE A 103 -1.26 -14.93 -9.71
C ILE A 103 -2.50 -15.47 -10.43
N ASN A 104 -2.82 -14.95 -11.62
CA ASN A 104 -3.93 -15.46 -12.42
C ASN A 104 -3.67 -16.90 -12.93
N GLN A 105 -2.44 -17.23 -13.32
CA GLN A 105 -2.06 -18.60 -13.69
C GLN A 105 -2.23 -19.56 -12.50
N ALA A 106 -1.84 -19.14 -11.30
CA ALA A 106 -2.02 -19.91 -10.08
C ALA A 106 -3.49 -20.16 -9.75
N ALA A 107 -4.31 -19.11 -9.82
CA ALA A 107 -5.77 -19.20 -9.66
C ALA A 107 -6.40 -20.15 -10.70
N GLN A 108 -5.99 -20.05 -11.96
CA GLN A 108 -6.47 -20.91 -13.03
C GLN A 108 -6.07 -22.38 -12.82
N ALA A 109 -4.85 -22.64 -12.35
CA ALA A 109 -4.37 -23.98 -12.09
C ALA A 109 -5.08 -24.65 -10.90
N ALA A 110 -5.32 -23.90 -9.81
CA ALA A 110 -5.92 -24.44 -8.60
C ALA A 110 -7.46 -24.53 -8.64
N PHE A 111 -8.11 -23.55 -9.28
CA PHE A 111 -9.57 -23.35 -9.19
C PHE A 111 -10.27 -23.18 -10.55
N GLN A 112 -9.53 -23.25 -11.66
CA GLN A 112 -10.06 -23.08 -13.02
C GLN A 112 -10.76 -21.73 -13.27
N GLN A 113 -10.40 -20.71 -12.51
CA GLN A 113 -10.96 -19.37 -12.58
C GLN A 113 -9.86 -18.31 -12.43
N LEU A 114 -10.14 -17.10 -12.91
CA LEU A 114 -9.29 -15.94 -12.63
C LEU A 114 -9.36 -15.57 -11.15
N PHE A 115 -8.30 -14.98 -10.62
CA PHE A 115 -8.18 -14.65 -9.19
C PHE A 115 -9.35 -13.76 -8.69
N VAL A 116 -9.78 -12.80 -9.51
CA VAL A 116 -10.88 -11.88 -9.20
C VAL A 116 -12.25 -12.57 -9.07
N ALA A 117 -12.41 -13.78 -9.61
CA ALA A 117 -13.65 -14.55 -9.55
C ALA A 117 -13.70 -15.54 -8.38
N LEU A 118 -12.58 -15.72 -7.67
CA LEU A 118 -12.46 -16.63 -6.53
C LEU A 118 -13.17 -16.09 -5.29
N SER A 119 -13.54 -16.99 -4.35
CA SER A 119 -13.94 -16.58 -3.01
C SER A 119 -12.75 -15.97 -2.23
N ALA A 120 -13.04 -15.23 -1.17
CA ALA A 120 -11.98 -14.65 -0.32
C ALA A 120 -10.99 -15.71 0.18
N GLU A 121 -11.50 -16.85 0.64
CA GLU A 121 -10.68 -17.96 1.15
C GLU A 121 -9.81 -18.59 0.06
N GLN A 122 -10.35 -18.69 -1.16
CA GLN A 122 -9.59 -19.19 -2.31
C GLN A 122 -8.52 -18.20 -2.76
N GLN A 123 -8.79 -16.89 -2.70
CA GLN A 123 -7.79 -15.85 -2.93
C GLN A 123 -6.67 -15.94 -1.90
N ASP A 124 -7.01 -16.11 -0.62
CA ASP A 124 -6.03 -16.27 0.46
C ASP A 124 -5.12 -17.49 0.25
N VAL A 125 -5.65 -18.60 -0.28
CA VAL A 125 -4.84 -19.76 -0.66
C VAL A 125 -3.79 -19.40 -1.72
N ILE A 126 -4.18 -18.68 -2.77
CA ILE A 126 -3.26 -18.28 -3.84
C ILE A 126 -2.20 -17.29 -3.33
N ILE A 127 -2.60 -16.30 -2.53
CA ILE A 127 -1.65 -15.35 -1.92
C ILE A 127 -0.70 -16.06 -0.95
N GLY A 128 -1.19 -17.03 -0.19
CA GLY A 128 -0.35 -17.87 0.68
C GLY A 128 0.68 -18.68 -0.11
N GLN A 129 0.30 -19.25 -1.26
CA GLN A 129 1.24 -19.94 -2.16
C GLN A 129 2.29 -18.99 -2.74
N LEU A 130 1.87 -17.79 -3.16
CA LEU A 130 2.80 -16.77 -3.66
C LEU A 130 3.82 -16.37 -2.58
N ALA A 131 3.36 -16.13 -1.35
CA ALA A 131 4.21 -15.78 -0.22
C ALA A 131 5.17 -16.91 0.16
N ALA A 132 4.79 -18.17 -0.06
CA ALA A 132 5.63 -19.35 0.12
C ALA A 132 6.56 -19.64 -1.07
N ALA A 133 6.47 -18.86 -2.17
CA ALA A 133 7.14 -19.13 -3.45
C ALA A 133 6.78 -20.50 -4.07
N GLU A 134 5.54 -20.95 -3.88
CA GLU A 134 5.01 -22.24 -4.33
C GLU A 134 3.85 -22.09 -5.33
N ALA A 135 3.50 -20.86 -5.75
CA ALA A 135 2.41 -20.64 -6.69
C ALA A 135 2.77 -21.26 -8.06
N PRO A 136 1.88 -22.05 -8.68
CA PRO A 136 2.11 -22.57 -10.02
C PRO A 136 1.95 -21.46 -11.08
N GLY A 137 2.71 -21.55 -12.17
CA GLY A 137 2.64 -20.59 -13.27
C GLY A 137 3.96 -20.51 -14.03
N GLU A 138 3.89 -20.30 -15.35
CA GLU A 138 5.07 -20.17 -16.20
C GLU A 138 5.78 -18.83 -16.00
N ASN A 139 5.04 -17.77 -15.66
CA ASN A 139 5.61 -16.43 -15.43
C ASN A 139 6.65 -16.42 -14.30
N TRP A 140 6.54 -17.34 -13.34
CA TRP A 140 7.48 -17.46 -12.22
C TRP A 140 8.88 -17.94 -12.63
N GLN A 141 9.06 -18.35 -13.89
CA GLN A 141 10.39 -18.60 -14.48
C GLN A 141 11.12 -17.30 -14.82
N GLU A 142 10.40 -16.18 -14.98
CA GLU A 142 10.93 -14.87 -15.36
C GLU A 142 10.94 -13.86 -14.21
N VAL A 143 10.15 -14.09 -13.16
CA VAL A 143 10.13 -13.27 -11.95
C VAL A 143 10.15 -14.15 -10.69
N PRO A 144 11.11 -13.96 -9.77
CA PRO A 144 11.13 -14.65 -8.49
C PRO A 144 9.89 -14.30 -7.64
N GLN A 145 9.15 -15.32 -7.20
CA GLN A 145 7.90 -15.16 -6.45
C GLN A 145 8.09 -14.45 -5.11
N ASP A 146 9.07 -14.90 -4.32
CA ASP A 146 9.37 -14.37 -3.00
C ASP A 146 9.73 -12.88 -3.08
N LYS A 147 10.54 -12.49 -4.07
CA LYS A 147 10.93 -11.09 -4.29
C LYS A 147 9.81 -10.24 -4.83
N PHE A 148 9.02 -10.75 -5.77
CA PHE A 148 7.83 -10.03 -6.22
C PHE A 148 6.84 -9.79 -5.07
N PHE A 149 6.61 -10.80 -4.22
CA PHE A 149 5.75 -10.66 -3.05
C PHE A 149 6.30 -9.66 -2.04
N GLU A 150 7.59 -9.73 -1.72
CA GLU A 150 8.28 -8.81 -0.80
C GLU A 150 8.16 -7.35 -1.28
N GLU A 151 8.48 -7.08 -2.55
CA GLU A 151 8.39 -5.75 -3.18
C GLU A 151 6.94 -5.22 -3.18
N MET A 152 5.97 -6.06 -3.57
CA MET A 152 4.56 -5.65 -3.57
C MET A 152 4.04 -5.36 -2.17
N LEU A 153 4.38 -6.19 -1.18
CA LEU A 153 3.98 -5.97 0.22
C LEU A 153 4.60 -4.68 0.76
N ALA A 154 5.88 -4.43 0.49
CA ALA A 154 6.56 -3.20 0.89
C ALA A 154 5.90 -1.97 0.25
N GLU A 155 5.67 -1.98 -1.06
CA GLU A 155 5.05 -0.86 -1.78
C GLU A 155 3.62 -0.57 -1.27
N LEU A 156 2.83 -1.61 -1.01
CA LEU A 156 1.47 -1.46 -0.46
C LEU A 156 1.49 -0.90 0.96
N ALA A 157 2.42 -1.36 1.81
CA ALA A 157 2.59 -0.86 3.17
C ALA A 157 3.05 0.60 3.20
N GLU A 158 4.01 0.98 2.34
CA GLU A 158 4.45 2.37 2.19
C GLU A 158 3.31 3.27 1.70
N SER A 159 2.57 2.81 0.69
CA SER A 159 1.39 3.51 0.18
C SER A 159 0.34 3.72 1.28
N TYR A 160 0.12 2.72 2.13
CA TYR A 160 -0.80 2.81 3.26
C TYR A 160 -0.34 3.84 4.29
N TYR A 161 0.89 3.72 4.82
CA TYR A 161 1.40 4.60 5.87
C TYR A 161 1.77 6.02 5.39
N ALA A 162 1.84 6.25 4.09
CA ALA A 162 1.87 7.60 3.52
C ALA A 162 0.52 8.34 3.65
N HIS A 163 -0.58 7.62 3.91
CA HIS A 163 -1.92 8.18 4.00
C HIS A 163 -2.21 8.79 5.39
N PRO A 164 -2.77 10.01 5.48
CA PRO A 164 -3.01 10.64 6.79
C PRO A 164 -3.92 9.84 7.72
N LEU A 165 -4.90 9.12 7.18
CA LEU A 165 -5.76 8.24 7.99
C LEU A 165 -5.00 7.06 8.61
N ALA A 166 -3.93 6.56 7.98
CA ALA A 166 -3.11 5.49 8.54
C ALA A 166 -2.12 6.04 9.58
N GLN A 167 -1.59 7.24 9.35
CA GLN A 167 -0.75 7.94 10.31
C GLN A 167 -1.50 8.23 11.61
N GLU A 168 -2.80 8.53 11.52
CA GLU A 168 -3.67 8.72 12.68
C GLU A 168 -3.79 7.48 13.56
N GLU A 169 -3.89 6.29 12.96
CA GLU A 169 -4.00 5.02 13.70
C GLU A 169 -2.80 4.76 14.61
N ILE A 170 -1.62 5.22 14.19
CA ILE A 170 -0.36 5.05 14.92
C ILE A 170 0.07 6.32 15.67
N GLY A 171 -0.77 7.36 15.71
CA GLY A 171 -0.46 8.63 16.37
C GLY A 171 0.72 9.39 15.76
N TYR A 172 1.06 9.11 14.50
CA TYR A 172 2.19 9.73 13.84
C TYR A 172 1.87 11.17 13.45
N VAL A 173 2.58 12.13 14.04
CA VAL A 173 2.41 13.56 13.78
C VAL A 173 3.62 14.25 13.15
N GLY A 174 4.52 13.46 12.54
CA GLY A 174 5.76 13.98 11.94
C GLY A 174 5.54 14.99 10.80
N MET A 175 4.31 15.11 10.28
CA MET A 175 3.93 16.15 9.31
C MET A 175 3.85 17.55 9.89
N ALA A 176 3.78 17.70 11.22
CA ALA A 176 3.88 19.00 11.89
C ALA A 176 5.34 19.49 11.85
N ASP A 177 5.77 19.89 10.66
CA ASP A 177 7.14 20.22 10.30
C ASP A 177 7.60 21.60 10.77
N ILE A 178 6.69 22.42 11.33
CA ILE A 178 7.01 23.73 11.92
C ILE A 178 6.28 23.92 13.27
N PRO A 179 6.93 24.47 14.32
CA PRO A 179 8.37 24.64 14.43
C PRO A 179 9.09 23.28 14.42
N GLY A 180 10.42 23.30 14.31
CA GLY A 180 11.23 22.09 14.40
C GLY A 180 11.03 21.33 15.73
N TRP A 181 11.34 20.05 15.73
CA TRP A 181 11.25 19.16 16.89
C TRP A 181 12.38 19.45 17.89
N THR A 182 12.03 19.61 19.16
CA THR A 182 12.93 19.97 20.26
C THR A 182 13.01 18.90 21.34
N LYS A 183 11.96 18.09 21.49
CA LYS A 183 11.94 16.89 22.34
C LYS A 183 12.67 15.77 21.62
N ILE A 184 13.84 15.40 22.14
CA ILE A 184 14.72 14.36 21.58
C ILE A 184 15.00 13.23 22.58
N GLY A 185 14.47 13.33 23.81
CA GLY A 185 14.57 12.30 24.82
C GLY A 185 13.61 11.13 24.55
N LEU A 186 13.91 9.98 25.12
CA LEU A 186 13.04 8.81 25.04
C LEU A 186 11.71 9.10 25.74
N ASN A 187 10.60 8.89 25.04
CA ASN A 187 9.23 9.16 25.51
C ASN A 187 8.97 10.64 25.89
N GLU A 188 9.76 11.58 25.36
CA GLU A 188 9.43 13.00 25.45
C GLU A 188 8.55 13.39 24.27
N LEU A 189 7.29 13.75 24.57
CA LEU A 189 6.34 14.23 23.57
C LEU A 189 6.37 15.76 23.47
N GLU A 190 6.33 16.28 22.26
CA GLU A 190 5.94 17.66 21.98
C GLU A 190 4.45 17.86 22.33
N PRO A 191 4.02 19.08 22.70
CA PRO A 191 2.61 19.37 22.99
C PRO A 191 1.62 19.06 21.86
N ARG A 192 2.12 18.88 20.63
CA ARG A 192 1.36 18.56 19.42
C ARG A 192 1.26 17.06 19.13
N GLU A 193 1.96 16.22 19.91
CA GLU A 193 1.87 14.77 19.79
C GLU A 193 0.67 14.24 20.59
N PRO A 194 -0.13 13.32 20.02
CA PRO A 194 -1.27 12.76 20.72
C PRO A 194 -0.82 11.74 21.77
N GLU A 195 -1.54 11.69 22.88
CA GLU A 195 -1.42 10.60 23.85
C GLU A 195 -2.33 9.43 23.42
N ALA A 196 -1.83 8.21 23.59
CA ALA A 196 -2.65 7.02 23.36
C ALA A 196 -3.75 6.90 24.43
N TYR A 197 -4.87 6.28 24.08
CA TYR A 197 -5.84 5.79 25.07
C TYR A 197 -5.16 4.80 26.02
N GLY A 198 -5.42 4.95 27.32
CA GLY A 198 -4.96 4.04 28.37
C GLY A 198 -5.68 2.70 28.41
#